data_AF-A0AA97ILB0-F1
#
_entry.id   AF-A0AA97ILB0-F1
#
_cell.length_a   1.000
_cell.length_b   1.000
_cell.length_c   1.000
_cell.angle_alpha   90.00
_cell.angle_beta   90.00
_cell.angle_gamma   90.00
#
_symmetry.space_group_name_H-M   'P 1'
#
loop_
_entity.id
_entity.type
_entity.pdbx_description
1 polymer ?
#
loop_
_entity_poly.entity_id
_entity_poly.type
_entity_poly.pdbx_seq_one_letter_code
_entity_poly.pdbx_strand_id
1 'polypeptide(L)'
;MIGQGFNQPSNPVAHAEVLALQEAAATLNNYRLVDCELYVTLEPCTMCAGAIIHSRIKRVIFGALEPKAGGLVSQNRTLELPYMNYRVEMTSGVLEEECSEIISSFFRARREAKKAEKRRLKLC
;
A
#
# COMPACT_ATOMS: atom_id res chain seq x y z
N MET A 1 13.80 9.88 -7.06
CA MET A 1 13.18 9.03 -6.02
C MET A 1 13.89 9.32 -4.71
N ILE A 2 13.16 9.60 -3.63
CA ILE A 2 13.73 10.00 -2.32
C ILE A 2 13.43 9.01 -1.19
N GLY A 3 12.57 8.03 -1.45
CA GLY A 3 12.25 6.91 -0.55
C GLY A 3 11.54 5.80 -1.32
N GLN A 4 11.67 4.58 -0.86
CA GLN A 4 11.10 3.37 -1.44
C GLN A 4 10.70 2.38 -0.33
N GLY A 5 9.83 1.43 -0.67
CA GLY A 5 9.35 0.47 0.31
C GLY A 5 8.65 -0.71 -0.33
N PHE A 6 8.72 -1.85 0.35
CA PHE A 6 7.96 -3.05 0.03
C PHE A 6 7.46 -3.67 1.34
N ASN A 7 6.35 -4.39 1.29
CA ASN A 7 5.73 -4.96 2.48
C ASN A 7 6.70 -5.93 3.21
N GLN A 8 6.90 -5.72 4.52
CA GLN A 8 7.76 -6.54 5.39
C GLN A 8 6.91 -7.22 6.49
N PRO A 9 6.41 -8.45 6.28
CA PRO A 9 5.37 -9.07 7.11
C PRO A 9 5.73 -9.34 8.58
N SER A 10 7.02 -9.28 8.95
CA SER A 10 7.47 -9.46 10.33
C SER A 10 7.15 -8.27 11.23
N ASN A 11 6.84 -7.10 10.66
CA ASN A 11 6.43 -5.91 11.39
C ASN A 11 5.01 -5.50 10.95
N PRO A 12 4.04 -5.40 11.88
CA PRO A 12 2.63 -5.18 11.55
C PRO A 12 2.35 -3.82 10.87
N VAL A 13 3.24 -2.85 10.98
CA VAL A 13 3.07 -1.52 10.36
C VAL A 13 4.02 -1.28 9.16
N ALA A 14 4.89 -2.25 8.84
CA ALA A 14 5.89 -2.12 7.78
C ALA A 14 5.32 -2.41 6.38
N HIS A 15 4.26 -1.68 6.06
CA HIS A 15 3.69 -1.61 4.72
C HIS A 15 4.59 -0.78 3.80
N ALA A 16 4.50 -1.03 2.49
CA ALA A 16 5.36 -0.38 1.50
C ALA A 16 5.28 1.15 1.58
N GLU A 17 4.08 1.68 1.76
CA GLU A 17 3.79 3.11 1.86
C GLU A 17 4.45 3.72 3.10
N VAL A 18 4.32 3.08 4.25
CA VAL A 18 4.90 3.56 5.52
C VAL A 18 6.43 3.61 5.41
N LEU A 19 7.04 2.55 4.89
CA LEU A 19 8.49 2.48 4.73
C LEU A 19 9.00 3.53 3.73
N ALA A 20 8.32 3.70 2.60
CA ALA A 20 8.70 4.70 1.60
C ALA A 20 8.59 6.14 2.14
N LEU A 21 7.54 6.44 2.90
CA LEU A 21 7.37 7.75 3.54
C LEU A 21 8.44 8.00 4.62
N GLN A 22 8.79 6.97 5.41
CA GLN A 22 9.85 7.06 6.42
C GLN A 22 11.22 7.31 5.79
N GLU A 23 11.57 6.57 4.73
CA GLU A 23 12.83 6.79 4.00
C GLU A 23 12.86 8.18 3.36
N ALA A 24 11.77 8.62 2.72
CA ALA A 24 11.66 9.96 2.16
C ALA A 24 11.83 11.06 3.21
N ALA A 25 11.23 10.90 4.39
CA ALA A 25 11.36 11.85 5.49
C ALA A 25 12.78 11.92 6.04
N ALA A 26 13.47 10.77 6.12
CA ALA A 26 14.87 10.72 6.51
C ALA A 26 15.77 11.42 5.46
N THR A 27 15.54 11.15 4.17
CA THR A 27 16.28 11.78 3.06
C THR A 27 16.15 13.30 3.05
N LEU A 28 14.96 13.83 3.30
CA LEU A 28 14.71 15.28 3.34
C LEU A 28 14.95 15.91 4.72
N ASN A 29 15.26 15.10 5.74
CA ASN A 29 15.29 15.49 7.14
C ASN A 29 14.03 16.29 7.57
N ASN A 30 12.86 15.87 7.07
CA ASN A 30 11.59 16.55 7.30
C ASN A 30 10.42 15.57 7.16
N TYR A 31 9.51 15.58 8.13
CA TYR A 31 8.32 14.72 8.08
C TYR A 31 7.26 15.22 7.09
N ARG A 32 7.31 16.50 6.69
CA ARG A 32 6.43 17.07 5.67
C ARG A 32 7.07 16.91 4.30
N LEU A 33 6.48 16.03 3.51
CA LEU A 33 6.89 15.69 2.15
C LEU A 33 6.08 16.49 1.13
N VAL A 34 6.01 17.82 1.33
CA VAL A 34 5.25 18.72 0.44
C VAL A 34 5.79 18.57 -1.00
N ASP A 35 4.89 18.68 -1.98
CA ASP A 35 5.15 18.49 -3.42
C ASP A 35 5.65 17.09 -3.83
N CYS A 36 5.76 16.15 -2.89
CA CYS A 36 6.09 14.77 -3.21
C CYS A 36 4.86 13.99 -3.67
N GLU A 37 5.11 12.97 -4.50
CA GLU A 37 4.10 12.04 -4.98
C GLU A 37 4.47 10.62 -4.56
N LEU A 38 3.50 9.86 -4.09
CA LEU A 38 3.68 8.47 -3.67
C LEU A 38 3.05 7.53 -4.70
N TYR A 39 3.83 6.58 -5.19
CA TYR A 39 3.37 5.52 -6.09
C TYR A 39 3.29 4.19 -5.35
N VAL A 40 2.16 3.49 -5.43
CA VAL A 40 1.92 2.21 -4.73
C VAL A 40 1.21 1.24 -5.67
N THR A 41 1.61 -0.03 -5.71
CA THR A 41 0.98 -0.99 -6.65
C THR A 41 -0.44 -1.38 -6.26
N LEU A 42 -0.77 -1.34 -4.97
CA LEU A 42 -2.08 -1.65 -4.41
C LEU A 42 -2.67 -0.43 -3.70
N GLU A 43 -3.99 -0.33 -3.70
CA GLU A 43 -4.73 0.65 -2.90
C GLU A 43 -4.29 0.62 -1.41
N PRO A 44 -3.84 1.76 -0.86
CA PRO A 44 -3.44 1.86 0.53
C PRO A 44 -4.56 1.54 1.51
N CYS A 45 -4.23 0.81 2.57
CA CYS A 45 -5.17 0.53 3.67
C CYS A 45 -5.40 1.77 4.56
N THR A 46 -6.35 1.70 5.50
CA THR A 46 -6.68 2.80 6.43
C THR A 46 -5.47 3.33 7.20
N MET A 47 -4.55 2.46 7.63
CA MET A 47 -3.31 2.88 8.32
C MET A 47 -2.43 3.73 7.39
N CYS A 48 -2.21 3.27 6.17
CA CYS A 48 -1.36 3.96 5.20
C CYS A 48 -2.00 5.25 4.70
N ALA A 49 -3.33 5.29 4.58
CA ALA A 49 -4.07 6.52 4.29
C ALA A 49 -3.83 7.60 5.35
N GLY A 50 -3.85 7.24 6.63
CA GLY A 50 -3.50 8.16 7.72
C GLY A 50 -2.04 8.64 7.64
N ALA A 51 -1.10 7.73 7.36
CA ALA A 51 0.31 8.09 7.17
C ALA A 51 0.51 9.06 6.00
N ILE A 52 -0.17 8.83 4.87
CA ILE A 52 -0.18 9.69 3.69
C ILE A 52 -0.65 11.11 4.06
N ILE A 53 -1.79 11.24 4.75
CA ILE A 53 -2.31 12.55 5.19
C ILE A 53 -1.31 13.27 6.10
N HIS A 54 -0.74 12.56 7.08
CA HIS A 54 0.21 13.15 8.03
C HIS A 54 1.54 13.54 7.40
N SER A 55 1.97 12.84 6.34
CA SER A 55 3.18 13.15 5.58
C SER A 55 3.04 14.37 4.67
N ARG A 56 1.81 14.86 4.41
CA ARG A 56 1.55 16.04 3.56
C ARG A 56 2.04 15.90 2.12
N ILE A 57 2.09 14.69 1.58
CA ILE A 57 2.38 14.49 0.16
C ILE A 57 1.27 15.12 -0.69
N LYS A 58 1.63 15.62 -1.86
CA LYS A 58 0.68 16.25 -2.78
C LYS A 58 -0.32 15.24 -3.31
N ARG A 59 0.16 14.07 -3.73
CA ARG A 59 -0.64 13.08 -4.46
C ARG A 59 -0.24 11.65 -4.13
N VAL A 60 -1.24 10.78 -4.01
CA VAL A 60 -1.06 9.33 -4.03
C VAL A 60 -1.56 8.75 -5.36
N ILE A 61 -0.73 7.92 -5.98
CA ILE A 61 -0.99 7.23 -7.23
C ILE A 61 -0.94 5.74 -6.96
N PHE A 62 -1.98 4.99 -7.30
CA PHE A 62 -1.96 3.55 -7.15
C PHE A 62 -2.56 2.78 -8.32
N GLY A 63 -2.15 1.51 -8.44
CA GLY A 63 -2.58 0.60 -9.49
C GLY A 63 -3.89 -0.10 -9.17
N ALA A 64 -3.81 -1.26 -8.55
CA ALA A 64 -4.97 -2.11 -8.28
C ALA A 64 -5.78 -1.64 -7.06
N LEU A 65 -7.10 -1.81 -7.11
CA LEU A 65 -7.97 -1.66 -5.94
C LEU A 65 -7.75 -2.81 -4.94
N GLU A 66 -8.03 -2.55 -3.65
CA GLU A 66 -8.09 -3.57 -2.60
C GLU A 66 -9.52 -3.65 -2.05
N PRO A 67 -10.39 -4.47 -2.68
CA PRO A 67 -11.81 -4.49 -2.36
C PRO A 67 -12.13 -4.84 -0.91
N LYS A 68 -11.23 -5.54 -0.20
CA LYS A 68 -11.51 -6.00 1.17
C LYS A 68 -11.17 -4.98 2.24
N ALA A 69 -10.10 -4.22 2.05
CA ALA A 69 -9.49 -3.41 3.11
C ALA A 69 -8.91 -2.07 2.62
N GLY A 70 -9.10 -1.75 1.34
CA GLY A 70 -8.64 -0.50 0.74
C GLY A 70 -9.28 0.71 1.42
N GLY A 71 -8.43 1.63 1.87
CA GLY A 71 -8.84 2.78 2.67
C GLY A 71 -9.13 4.04 1.86
N LEU A 72 -8.80 4.07 0.57
CA LEU A 72 -8.90 5.28 -0.26
C LEU A 72 -10.15 5.32 -1.13
N VAL A 73 -10.53 4.19 -1.73
CA VAL A 73 -11.67 4.05 -2.65
C VAL A 73 -12.61 2.94 -2.18
N SER A 74 -12.08 1.77 -1.86
CA SER A 74 -12.86 0.55 -1.69
C SER A 74 -13.77 0.57 -0.46
N GLN A 75 -13.25 1.01 0.69
CA GLN A 75 -13.98 1.03 1.96
C GLN A 75 -14.13 2.45 2.51
N ASN A 76 -13.13 2.94 3.24
CA ASN A 76 -13.31 4.06 4.17
C ASN A 76 -13.26 5.44 3.53
N ARG A 77 -12.86 5.55 2.25
CA ARG A 77 -12.69 6.83 1.53
C ARG A 77 -12.00 7.89 2.38
N THR A 78 -10.91 7.49 3.02
CA THR A 78 -10.30 8.20 4.14
C THR A 78 -9.90 9.64 3.80
N LEU A 79 -9.51 9.90 2.55
CA LEU A 79 -9.15 11.23 2.05
C LEU A 79 -10.35 12.18 1.90
N GLU A 80 -11.57 11.65 1.82
CA GLU A 80 -12.81 12.42 1.66
C GLU A 80 -13.43 12.83 3.01
N LEU A 81 -12.88 12.34 4.13
CA LEU A 81 -13.42 12.60 5.46
C LEU A 81 -13.28 14.08 5.85
N PRO A 82 -14.35 14.75 6.30
CA PRO A 82 -14.38 16.21 6.46
C PRO A 82 -13.47 16.75 7.56
N TYR A 83 -13.06 15.89 8.51
CA TYR A 83 -12.18 16.25 9.62
C TYR A 83 -10.70 16.05 9.32
N MET A 84 -10.33 15.60 8.11
CA MET A 84 -8.93 15.48 7.73
C MET A 84 -8.31 16.86 7.50
N ASN A 85 -7.16 17.09 8.12
CA ASN A 85 -6.49 18.39 8.18
C ASN A 85 -5.58 18.67 6.97
N TYR A 86 -5.62 17.83 5.94
CA TYR A 86 -4.87 17.97 4.70
C TYR A 86 -5.61 17.29 3.55
N ARG A 87 -5.60 17.90 2.37
CA ARG A 87 -6.15 17.30 1.15
C ARG A 87 -5.02 16.71 0.33
N VAL A 88 -5.13 15.43 0.03
CA VAL A 88 -4.19 14.70 -0.83
C VAL A 88 -4.92 14.38 -2.13
N GLU A 89 -4.30 14.69 -3.26
CA GLU A 89 -4.82 14.29 -4.56
C GLU A 89 -4.69 12.77 -4.73
N MET A 90 -5.60 12.15 -5.47
CA MET A 90 -5.61 10.71 -5.69
C MET A 90 -5.71 10.38 -7.18
N THR A 91 -4.93 9.42 -7.64
CA THR A 91 -5.04 8.81 -8.97
C THR A 91 -5.01 7.29 -8.82
N SER A 92 -6.03 6.61 -9.32
CA SER A 92 -6.16 5.15 -9.26
C SER A 92 -6.08 4.55 -10.67
N GLY A 93 -5.80 3.25 -10.75
CA GLY A 93 -5.88 2.49 -12.02
C GLY A 93 -4.60 2.54 -12.87
N VAL A 94 -3.48 3.02 -12.32
CA VAL A 94 -2.21 3.07 -13.08
C VAL A 94 -1.57 1.69 -13.12
N LEU A 95 -1.51 1.08 -14.32
CA LEU A 95 -1.07 -0.32 -14.50
C LEU A 95 -1.91 -1.28 -13.63
N GLU A 96 -3.22 -1.07 -13.61
CA GLU A 96 -4.15 -1.83 -12.77
C GLU A 96 -4.07 -3.34 -13.01
N GLU A 97 -4.06 -3.75 -14.28
CA GLU A 97 -4.02 -5.16 -14.67
C GLU A 97 -2.72 -5.83 -14.19
N GLU A 98 -1.58 -5.19 -14.42
CA GLU A 98 -0.27 -5.70 -14.01
C GLU A 98 -0.13 -5.76 -12.49
N CYS A 99 -0.58 -4.71 -11.79
CA CYS A 99 -0.55 -4.67 -10.33
C CYS A 99 -1.46 -5.76 -9.71
N SER A 100 -2.64 -5.97 -10.28
CA SER A 100 -3.60 -6.98 -9.84
C SER A 100 -3.06 -8.40 -10.06
N GLU A 101 -2.38 -8.65 -11.19
CA GLU A 101 -1.81 -9.96 -11.48
C GLU A 101 -0.66 -10.32 -10.53
N ILE A 102 0.17 -9.34 -10.10
CA ILE A 102 1.23 -9.57 -9.11
C ILE A 102 0.65 -10.13 -7.80
N ILE A 103 -0.45 -9.57 -7.31
CA ILE A 103 -1.09 -10.03 -6.06
C ILE A 103 -1.79 -11.37 -6.25
N SER A 104 -2.51 -11.51 -7.36
CA SER A 104 -3.26 -12.73 -7.69
C SER A 104 -2.34 -13.94 -7.82
N SER A 105 -1.21 -13.77 -8.53
CA SER A 105 -0.17 -14.79 -8.69
C SER A 105 0.49 -15.15 -7.36
N PHE A 106 0.83 -14.17 -6.51
CA PHE A 106 1.40 -14.42 -5.19
C PHE A 106 0.50 -15.31 -4.31
N PHE A 107 -0.79 -14.97 -4.19
CA PHE A 107 -1.71 -15.78 -3.37
C PHE A 107 -2.03 -17.13 -4.00
N ARG A 108 -2.06 -17.24 -5.33
CA ARG A 108 -2.19 -18.52 -6.06
C ARG A 108 -1.05 -19.46 -5.71
N ALA A 109 0.20 -19.01 -5.83
CA ALA A 109 1.38 -19.79 -5.48
C ALA A 109 1.37 -20.25 -4.00
N ARG A 110 0.98 -19.38 -3.06
CA ARG A 110 0.89 -19.75 -1.64
C ARG A 110 -0.18 -20.82 -1.36
N ARG A 111 -1.33 -20.72 -2.03
CA ARG A 111 -2.40 -21.73 -1.90
C ARG A 111 -1.95 -23.08 -2.45
N GLU A 112 -1.22 -23.10 -3.56
CA GLU A 112 -0.66 -24.31 -4.16
C GLU A 112 0.38 -24.97 -3.27
N ALA A 113 1.34 -24.19 -2.73
CA ALA A 113 2.33 -24.68 -1.78
C ALA A 113 1.68 -25.32 -0.54
N LYS A 114 0.64 -24.67 0.03
CA LYS A 114 -0.10 -25.21 1.18
C LYS A 114 -0.84 -26.50 0.84
N LYS A 115 -1.40 -26.62 -0.38
CA LYS A 115 -2.03 -27.86 -0.85
C LYS A 115 -1.01 -28.98 -1.01
N ALA A 116 0.17 -28.71 -1.57
CA ALA A 116 1.25 -29.68 -1.72
C ALA A 116 1.74 -30.20 -0.37
N GLU A 117 1.97 -29.29 0.59
CA GLU A 117 2.41 -29.67 1.94
C GLU A 117 1.38 -30.55 2.66
N LYS A 118 0.09 -30.20 2.56
CA LYS A 118 -0.98 -31.02 3.13
C LYS A 118 -1.08 -32.40 2.49
N ARG A 119 -0.77 -32.54 1.20
CA ARG A 119 -0.71 -33.86 0.53
C ARG A 119 0.46 -34.68 1.04
N ARG A 120 1.64 -34.06 1.19
CA ARG A 120 2.84 -34.70 1.73
C ARG A 120 2.61 -35.25 3.14
N LEU A 121 2.02 -34.43 4.02
CA LEU A 121 1.70 -34.82 5.42
C LEU A 121 0.64 -35.91 5.54
N LYS A 122 -0.13 -36.20 4.48
CA LYS A 122 -1.14 -37.28 4.46
C LYS A 122 -0.58 -38.61 3.93
N LEU A 123 0.60 -38.59 3.33
CA LEU A 123 1.27 -39.76 2.73
C LEU A 123 2.33 -40.36 3.67
N CYS A 124 2.64 -39.68 4.78
CA CYS A 124 3.39 -40.21 5.93
C CYS A 124 2.41 -40.63 7.03
#